data_AF-A0A7S2XN71-F1
#
_entry.id   AF-A0A7S2XN71-F1
#
_cell.length_a   1.000
_cell.length_b   1.000
_cell.length_c   1.000
_cell.angle_alpha   90.00
_cell.angle_beta   90.00
_cell.angle_gamma   90.00
#
_symmetry.space_group_name_H-M   'P 1'
#
loop_
_entity.id
_entity.type
_entity.pdbx_description
1 polymer ?
#
loop_
_entity_poly.entity_id
_entity_poly.type
_entity_poly.pdbx_seq_one_letter_code
_entity_poly.pdbx_strand_id
1 'polypeptide(L)'
;EQTLKQRLKDAPEGSYTKRLFDDEQLLRDKLVEEAQELSEAADPQEVAGELADVLYFAMVRAAKAGVSIDDAVVELDKRARKVTRRQGDSKSFRIAAGEAILNKTNTES
;
A
#
# COMPACT_ATOMS: atom_id res chain seq x y z
N GLU A 1 -6.93 13.39 -4.89
CA GLU A 1 -7.95 12.32 -5.01
C GLU A 1 -8.78 12.38 -6.29
N GLN A 2 -9.38 13.54 -6.61
CA GLN A 2 -10.17 13.70 -7.84
C GLN A 2 -9.41 13.23 -9.08
N THR A 3 -8.12 13.53 -9.18
CA THR A 3 -7.27 13.08 -10.30
C THR A 3 -7.14 11.56 -10.42
N LEU A 4 -7.06 10.82 -9.32
CA LEU A 4 -6.91 9.36 -9.40
C LEU A 4 -8.26 8.67 -9.65
N LYS A 5 -9.32 9.11 -8.96
CA LYS A 5 -10.69 8.63 -9.22
C LYS A 5 -11.12 8.93 -10.66
N GLN A 6 -10.76 10.09 -11.18
CA GLN A 6 -11.02 10.46 -12.58
C GLN A 6 -10.15 9.65 -13.53
N ARG A 7 -8.85 9.46 -13.26
CA ARG A 7 -7.98 8.57 -14.04
C ARG A 7 -8.43 7.11 -14.03
N LEU A 8 -9.02 6.63 -12.94
CA LEU A 8 -9.62 5.30 -12.81
C LEU A 8 -10.91 5.18 -13.62
N LYS A 9 -11.78 6.20 -13.54
CA LYS A 9 -13.05 6.25 -14.27
C LYS A 9 -12.84 6.37 -15.78
N ASP A 10 -11.85 7.16 -16.18
CA ASP A 10 -11.51 7.44 -17.58
C ASP A 10 -10.35 6.56 -18.07
N ALA A 11 -9.95 5.55 -17.28
CA ALA A 11 -8.85 4.66 -17.62
C ALA A 11 -9.16 3.98 -18.96
N PRO A 12 -8.37 4.25 -20.03
CA PRO A 12 -8.62 3.61 -21.32
C PRO A 12 -8.57 2.09 -21.20
N GLU A 13 -9.34 1.40 -22.03
CA GLU A 13 -9.25 -0.05 -22.15
C GLU A 13 -7.82 -0.46 -22.52
N GLY A 14 -7.26 -1.42 -21.79
CA GLY A 14 -5.85 -1.82 -21.92
C GLY A 14 -4.84 -0.97 -21.14
N SER A 15 -5.27 0.10 -20.44
CA SER A 15 -4.37 0.85 -19.56
C SER A 15 -3.96 0.03 -18.32
N TYR A 16 -2.76 0.31 -17.80
CA TYR A 16 -2.24 -0.39 -16.62
C TYR A 16 -3.14 -0.22 -15.39
N THR A 17 -3.70 0.98 -15.19
CA THR A 17 -4.67 1.26 -14.13
C THR A 17 -5.94 0.40 -14.26
N LYS A 18 -6.44 0.20 -15.48
CA LYS A 18 -7.60 -0.68 -15.71
C LYS A 18 -7.28 -2.14 -15.39
N ARG A 19 -6.11 -2.63 -15.81
CA ARG A 19 -5.63 -3.97 -15.48
C ARG A 19 -5.53 -4.19 -13.97
N LEU A 20 -4.96 -3.25 -13.23
CA LEU A 20 -4.89 -3.31 -11.76
C LEU A 20 -6.27 -3.33 -11.10
N PHE A 21 -7.25 -2.66 -11.70
CA PHE A 21 -8.61 -2.64 -11.16
C PHE A 21 -9.33 -3.97 -11.37
N ASP A 22 -9.10 -4.62 -12.51
CA ASP A 22 -9.77 -5.87 -12.89
C ASP A 22 -9.07 -7.10 -12.28
N ASP A 23 -7.74 -7.05 -12.12
CA ASP A 23 -6.91 -8.13 -11.58
C ASP A 23 -6.53 -7.87 -10.11
N GLU A 24 -7.30 -8.47 -9.20
CA GLU A 24 -7.08 -8.32 -7.75
C GLU A 24 -5.78 -8.94 -7.26
N GLN A 25 -5.32 -10.02 -7.90
CA GLN A 25 -4.07 -10.68 -7.52
C GLN A 25 -2.89 -9.81 -7.91
N LEU A 26 -2.89 -9.26 -9.14
CA LEU A 26 -1.85 -8.32 -9.58
C LEU A 26 -1.75 -7.10 -8.66
N LEU A 27 -2.89 -6.49 -8.31
CA LEU A 27 -2.90 -5.34 -7.41
C LEU A 27 -2.35 -5.68 -6.03
N ARG A 28 -2.70 -6.85 -5.49
CA ARG A 28 -2.17 -7.34 -4.22
C ARG A 28 -0.65 -7.52 -4.29
N ASP A 29 -0.17 -8.18 -5.34
CA ASP A 29 1.25 -8.54 -5.46
C ASP A 29 2.11 -7.29 -5.64
N LYS A 30 1.70 -6.34 -6.49
CA LYS A 30 2.35 -5.03 -6.59
C LYS A 30 2.39 -4.30 -5.24
N LEU A 31 1.28 -4.24 -4.51
CA LEU A 31 1.24 -3.56 -3.21
C LEU A 31 2.21 -4.19 -2.18
N VAL A 32 2.45 -5.50 -2.26
CA VAL A 32 3.43 -6.18 -1.38
C VAL A 32 4.86 -5.91 -1.84
N GLU A 33 5.12 -5.96 -3.15
CA GLU A 33 6.42 -5.67 -3.78
C GLU A 33 6.90 -4.25 -3.43
N GLU A 34 6.12 -3.21 -3.74
CA GLU A 34 6.54 -1.82 -3.50
C GLU A 34 6.71 -1.53 -2.00
N ALA A 35 5.91 -2.19 -1.14
CA ALA A 35 6.06 -2.03 0.30
C ALA A 35 7.36 -2.66 0.82
N GLN A 36 7.82 -3.73 0.18
CA GLN A 36 9.12 -4.32 0.43
C GLN A 36 10.23 -3.40 -0.09
N GLU A 37 10.15 -2.93 -1.33
CA GLU A 37 11.13 -2.03 -1.94
C GLU A 37 11.27 -0.74 -1.13
N LEU A 38 10.15 -0.13 -0.70
CA LEU A 38 10.17 1.03 0.21
C LEU A 38 10.87 0.75 1.55
N SER A 39 10.77 -0.48 2.06
CA SER A 39 11.43 -0.87 3.31
C SER A 39 12.94 -1.09 3.16
N GLU A 40 13.40 -1.36 1.94
CA GLU A 40 14.80 -1.67 1.58
C GLU A 40 15.53 -0.46 0.97
N ALA A 41 14.79 0.53 0.44
CA ALA A 41 15.31 1.74 -0.18
C ALA A 41 16.29 2.50 0.74
N ALA A 42 17.46 2.84 0.19
CA ALA A 42 18.57 3.36 0.99
C ALA A 42 18.80 4.86 0.80
N ASP A 43 18.51 5.40 -0.39
CA ASP A 43 18.68 6.82 -0.68
C ASP A 43 17.35 7.58 -0.82
N PRO A 44 17.36 8.92 -0.65
CA PRO A 44 16.12 9.71 -0.67
C PRO A 44 15.34 9.64 -2.00
N GLN A 45 16.02 9.39 -3.12
CA GLN A 45 15.38 9.30 -4.42
C GLN A 45 14.65 7.97 -4.57
N GLU A 46 15.30 6.86 -4.18
CA GLU A 46 14.66 5.54 -4.11
C GLU A 46 13.45 5.58 -3.18
N VAL A 47 13.62 6.07 -1.95
CA VAL A 47 12.52 6.19 -0.97
C VAL A 47 11.34 6.98 -1.52
N ALA A 48 11.59 8.06 -2.27
CA ALA A 48 10.52 8.86 -2.86
C ALA A 48 9.79 8.11 -3.99
N GLY A 49 10.51 7.33 -4.80
CA GLY A 49 9.95 6.49 -5.86
C GLY A 49 9.05 5.40 -5.27
N GLU A 50 9.60 4.56 -4.39
CA GLU A 50 8.87 3.44 -3.80
C GLU A 50 7.68 3.91 -2.96
N LEU A 51 7.82 5.05 -2.26
CA LEU A 51 6.71 5.65 -1.53
C LEU A 51 5.59 6.09 -2.49
N ALA A 52 5.94 6.65 -3.65
CA ALA A 52 4.94 7.06 -4.64
C ALA A 52 4.18 5.84 -5.18
N ASP A 53 4.87 4.74 -5.44
CA ASP A 53 4.26 3.52 -5.96
C ASP A 53 3.39 2.81 -4.90
N VAL A 54 3.85 2.69 -3.65
CA VAL A 54 3.02 2.24 -2.51
C VAL A 54 1.74 3.08 -2.40
N LEU A 55 1.85 4.40 -2.44
CA LEU A 55 0.69 5.30 -2.37
C LEU A 55 -0.24 5.11 -3.56
N TYR A 56 0.30 4.92 -4.76
CA TYR A 56 -0.49 4.70 -5.97
C TYR A 56 -1.33 3.42 -5.86
N PHE A 57 -0.71 2.26 -5.59
CA PHE A 57 -1.44 1.00 -5.48
C PHE A 57 -2.39 0.98 -4.29
N ALA A 58 -2.01 1.60 -3.16
CA ALA A 58 -2.89 1.75 -2.00
C ALA A 58 -4.16 2.56 -2.36
N MET A 59 -4.02 3.64 -3.13
CA MET A 59 -5.17 4.43 -3.57
C MET A 59 -6.03 3.68 -4.60
N VAL A 60 -5.45 2.91 -5.51
CA VAL A 60 -6.23 2.06 -6.44
C VAL A 60 -7.06 1.04 -5.65
N ARG A 61 -6.45 0.40 -4.65
CA ARG A 61 -7.12 -0.55 -3.77
C ARG A 61 -8.20 0.11 -2.91
N ALA A 62 -7.93 1.30 -2.35
CA ALA A 62 -8.92 2.05 -1.60
C ALA A 62 -10.12 2.43 -2.47
N ALA A 63 -9.87 2.95 -3.67
CA ALA A 63 -10.92 3.31 -4.63
C ALA A 63 -11.78 2.10 -5.03
N LYS A 64 -11.18 0.93 -5.28
CA LYS A 64 -11.92 -0.33 -5.54
C LYS A 64 -12.81 -0.75 -4.36
N ALA A 65 -12.36 -0.48 -3.14
CA ALA A 65 -13.13 -0.75 -1.92
C ALA A 65 -14.13 0.35 -1.55
N GLY A 66 -14.25 1.42 -2.34
CA GLY A 66 -15.10 2.57 -2.02
C GLY A 66 -14.60 3.42 -0.85
N VAL A 67 -13.33 3.31 -0.50
CA VAL A 67 -12.67 4.05 0.59
C VAL A 67 -11.91 5.24 0.03
N SER A 68 -12.01 6.39 0.68
CA SER A 68 -11.25 7.60 0.32
C SER A 68 -9.98 7.79 1.17
N ILE A 69 -9.09 8.66 0.70
CA ILE A 69 -7.96 9.14 1.51
C ILE A 69 -8.45 9.86 2.77
N ASP A 70 -9.54 10.62 2.68
CA ASP A 70 -10.11 11.31 3.85
C ASP A 70 -10.56 10.29 4.92
N ASP A 71 -11.13 9.15 4.51
CA ASP A 71 -11.45 8.06 5.45
C ASP A 71 -10.19 7.51 6.12
N ALA A 72 -9.09 7.36 5.37
CA ALA A 72 -7.81 6.92 5.92
C ALA A 72 -7.21 7.95 6.89
N VAL A 73 -7.30 9.25 6.59
CA VAL A 73 -6.87 10.35 7.47
C VAL A 73 -7.69 10.36 8.76
N VAL A 74 -9.02 10.19 8.68
CA VAL A 74 -9.89 10.07 9.86
C VAL A 74 -9.46 8.89 10.74
N GLU A 75 -9.10 7.75 10.14
CA GLU A 75 -8.58 6.61 10.88
C GLU A 75 -7.20 6.88 11.52
N LEU A 76 -6.31 7.62 10.86
CA LEU A 76 -5.04 8.06 11.43
C LEU A 76 -5.27 8.98 12.63
N ASP A 77 -6.17 9.95 12.53
CA ASP A 77 -6.52 10.84 13.64
C ASP A 77 -7.09 10.09 14.84
N LYS A 78 -7.98 9.12 14.61
CA LYS A 78 -8.50 8.24 15.67
C LYS A 78 -7.38 7.47 16.35
N ARG A 79 -6.39 6.98 15.58
CA ARG A 79 -5.22 6.26 16.12
C ARG A 79 -4.29 7.19 16.87
N ALA A 80 -3.99 8.38 16.35
CA ALA A 80 -3.17 9.38 17.04
C ALA A 80 -3.78 9.73 18.41
N ARG A 81 -5.10 9.97 18.47
CA ARG A 81 -5.85 10.17 19.72
C ARG A 81 -5.84 8.96 20.66
N LYS A 82 -5.65 7.75 20.14
CA LYS A 82 -5.59 6.49 20.90
C LYS A 82 -4.17 6.15 21.34
N VAL A 83 -3.16 6.52 20.56
CA VAL A 83 -1.72 6.38 20.85
C VAL A 83 -1.27 7.46 21.82
N THR A 84 -1.78 8.69 21.76
CA THR A 84 -1.58 9.65 22.86
C THR A 84 -2.14 9.15 24.20
N ARG A 85 -3.03 8.13 24.17
CA ARG A 85 -3.56 7.44 25.35
C ARG A 85 -2.85 6.11 25.68
N ARG A 86 -1.91 5.60 24.86
CA ARG A 86 -1.18 4.33 25.05
C ARG A 86 0.30 4.49 24.71
N GLN A 87 1.21 4.03 25.56
CA GLN A 87 2.65 3.96 25.26
C GLN A 87 2.84 3.14 23.97
N GLY A 88 3.33 3.76 22.90
CA GLY A 88 3.29 3.24 21.53
C GLY A 88 4.27 2.10 21.26
N ASP A 89 4.09 0.94 21.90
CA ASP A 89 4.98 -0.20 21.69
C ASP A 89 4.68 -0.95 20.38
N SER A 90 5.74 -1.23 19.62
CA SER A 90 5.71 -2.08 18.43
C SER A 90 5.19 -3.48 18.78
N LYS A 91 4.14 -3.93 18.10
CA LYS A 91 3.61 -5.28 18.31
C LYS A 91 4.51 -6.32 17.63
N SER A 92 5.47 -6.84 18.39
CA SER A 92 6.43 -7.89 18.01
C SER A 92 5.82 -9.06 17.23
N PHE A 93 4.56 -9.43 17.49
CA PHE A 93 3.89 -10.53 16.77
C PHE A 93 3.68 -10.28 15.26
N ARG A 94 3.66 -9.02 14.81
CA ARG A 94 3.45 -8.69 13.38
C ARG A 94 4.73 -8.77 12.55
N ILE A 95 5.88 -8.60 13.19
CA ILE A 95 7.20 -8.70 12.53
C ILE A 95 7.46 -10.16 12.13
N ALA A 96 7.20 -11.12 13.03
CA ALA A 96 7.37 -12.55 12.79
C ALA A 96 6.51 -13.10 11.64
N ALA A 97 5.31 -12.54 11.42
CA ALA A 97 4.44 -12.95 10.31
C ALA A 97 4.95 -12.44 8.95
N GLY A 98 5.60 -11.28 8.92
CA GLY A 98 6.31 -10.78 7.73
C GLY A 98 7.51 -11.66 7.38
N GLU A 99 8.32 -12.00 8.37
CA GLU A 99 9.49 -12.88 8.18
C GLU A 99 9.14 -14.28 7.65
N ALA A 100 8.01 -14.85 8.07
CA ALA A 100 7.55 -16.15 7.57
C ALA A 100 7.14 -16.12 6.08
N ILE A 101 6.72 -14.96 5.57
CA ILE A 101 6.44 -14.75 4.14
C ILE A 101 7.77 -14.64 3.39
N LEU A 102 8.76 -13.90 3.92
CA LEU A 102 10.09 -13.72 3.32
C LEU A 102 10.84 -15.04 3.10
N ASN A 103 10.71 -16.00 4.03
CA ASN A 103 11.46 -17.26 3.96
C ASN A 103 10.88 -18.29 2.96
N LYS A 104 9.62 -18.14 2.51
CA LYS A 104 9.01 -19.06 1.54
C LYS A 104 9.38 -18.73 0.10
N THR A 105 9.62 -17.47 -0.23
CA THR A 105 9.97 -17.03 -1.59
C THR A 105 11.40 -17.42 -1.98
N ASN A 106 12.33 -17.49 -1.02
CA ASN A 106 13.73 -17.89 -1.24
C ASN A 106 13.95 -19.40 -1.43
N THR A 107 12.93 -20.23 -1.25
CA THR A 107 13.05 -21.70 -1.39
C THR A 107 12.44 -22.25 -2.69
N GLU A 108 11.80 -21.40 -3.50
CA GLU A 108 11.18 -21.77 -4.78
C GLU A 108 11.84 -21.10 -6.01
N SER A 109 13.04 -20.52 -5.84
CA SER A 109 13.89 -20.02 -6.94
C SER A 109 15.03 -20.99 -7.27
#